data_AF-A0ABD1C4A9-F1
#
_entry.id   AF-A0ABD1C4A9-F1
#
_cell.length_a   1.000
_cell.length_b   1.000
_cell.length_c   1.000
_cell.angle_alpha   90.00
_cell.angle_beta   90.00
_cell.angle_gamma   90.00
#
_symmetry.space_group_name_H-M   'P 1'
#
loop_
_entity.id
_entity.type
_entity.pdbx_description
1 polymer ?
#
loop_
_entity_poly.entity_id
_entity_poly.type
_entity_poly.pdbx_seq_one_letter_code
_entity_poly.pdbx_strand_id
1 'polypeptide(L)'
;MGDVQFNYFPPQLQKTDQEQSEMSRNLCPHSIDGKSESSILELEAAESLLKEVRGRGLMEHGCPHYRRRCCIRAPCCNEIFGCHHCHNEAKQNNINVDQKLSHDIPRHQVEQVICLLCGTEQEVHQNCINCGVCMGKYFCEVCKLYDDDTSKKQYHCDGCGICRIGGREKFFHCYKCGCCYSILLKDSHPCVEGAMHHDCPICFEFLFESRNDVTVLPCGHTIHQKCLEEMREHYQYSCPLCSKSVCDMSKVWEKFDVEIEATPMPEPYQNRMVQILCNDCGKKSEVKYHVVAQKCPNCKSYNTRQTRG
;
A
#
# COMPACT_ATOMS: atom_id res chain seq x y z
N MET A 1 38.68 -10.40 -26.11
CA MET A 1 38.59 -9.98 -27.52
C MET A 1 37.17 -10.21 -27.97
N GLY A 2 36.45 -9.11 -28.20
CA GLY A 2 35.00 -9.09 -28.39
C GLY A 2 34.51 -7.69 -28.08
N ASP A 3 34.70 -6.78 -29.04
CA ASP A 3 34.41 -5.35 -28.96
C ASP A 3 32.90 -5.08 -28.92
N VAL A 4 32.45 -4.23 -27.99
CA VAL A 4 31.09 -3.70 -27.93
C VAL A 4 31.15 -2.21 -28.26
N GLN A 5 30.61 -1.83 -29.41
CA GLN A 5 30.48 -0.45 -29.85
C GLN A 5 29.40 0.28 -29.04
N PHE A 6 29.79 1.35 -28.34
CA PHE A 6 28.87 2.30 -27.73
C PHE A 6 28.50 3.39 -28.74
N ASN A 7 27.21 3.52 -29.05
CA ASN A 7 26.67 4.62 -29.83
C ASN A 7 26.62 5.90 -28.97
N TYR A 8 27.31 6.94 -29.45
CA TYR A 8 27.48 8.24 -28.83
C TYR A 8 26.30 9.17 -29.23
N PHE A 9 25.49 9.60 -28.26
CA PHE A 9 24.47 10.65 -28.46
C PHE A 9 25.07 12.03 -28.10
N PRO A 10 24.96 13.05 -28.97
CA PRO A 10 25.51 14.38 -28.66
C PRO A 10 24.63 15.18 -27.69
N PRO A 11 25.21 16.12 -26.92
CA PRO A 11 24.48 16.87 -25.89
C PRO A 11 23.57 17.94 -26.48
N GLN A 12 22.36 18.06 -25.93
CA GLN A 12 21.43 19.16 -26.23
C GLN A 12 21.92 20.45 -25.57
N LEU A 13 22.07 21.51 -26.38
CA LEU A 13 22.43 22.86 -25.94
C LEU A 13 21.33 23.47 -25.05
N GLN A 14 21.73 23.97 -23.89
CA GLN A 14 20.98 24.92 -23.09
C GLN A 14 20.87 26.26 -23.84
N LYS A 15 19.66 26.78 -24.01
CA LYS A 15 19.42 28.18 -24.40
C LYS A 15 18.98 28.97 -23.16
N THR A 16 19.67 30.09 -22.96
CA THR A 16 19.56 31.04 -21.85
C THR A 16 18.40 32.00 -22.01
N ASP A 17 17.88 32.47 -20.87
CA ASP A 17 16.87 33.53 -20.73
C ASP A 17 17.38 34.88 -21.24
N GLN A 18 17.16 35.20 -22.53
CA GLN A 18 17.23 36.57 -23.06
C GLN A 18 16.82 36.59 -24.53
N GLU A 19 15.52 36.48 -24.82
CA GLU A 19 14.93 36.87 -26.11
C GLU A 19 13.43 37.20 -25.91
N GLN A 20 13.16 38.04 -24.91
CA GLN A 20 11.86 38.69 -24.69
C GLN A 20 12.01 40.22 -24.78
N SER A 21 12.25 40.73 -25.99
CA SER A 21 11.87 42.11 -26.34
C SER A 21 12.06 42.31 -27.83
N GLU A 22 11.12 43.04 -28.43
CA GLU A 22 11.14 43.52 -29.83
C GLU A 22 10.57 42.57 -30.89
N MET A 23 9.24 42.52 -30.95
CA MET A 23 8.52 42.84 -32.19
C MET A 23 7.05 43.17 -31.88
N SER A 24 6.84 44.23 -31.10
CA SER A 24 5.57 44.96 -31.14
C SER A 24 5.55 45.83 -32.39
N ARG A 25 4.85 45.38 -33.43
CA ARG A 25 4.17 46.18 -34.48
C ARG A 25 3.69 45.24 -35.59
N ASN A 26 2.43 44.81 -35.49
CA ASN A 26 1.46 44.68 -36.58
C ASN A 26 0.19 43.99 -36.02
N LEU A 27 -0.67 44.81 -35.44
CA LEU A 27 -2.05 44.44 -35.09
C LEU A 27 -2.92 44.60 -36.35
N CYS A 28 -3.40 43.48 -36.89
CA CYS A 28 -4.71 43.41 -37.52
C CYS A 28 -5.56 42.45 -36.67
N PRO A 29 -6.73 42.87 -36.17
CA PRO A 29 -7.56 42.03 -35.31
C PRO A 29 -8.40 41.10 -36.18
N HIS A 30 -8.13 39.79 -36.13
CA HIS A 30 -9.18 38.82 -36.45
C HIS A 30 -9.99 38.61 -35.18
N SER A 31 -11.19 39.17 -35.22
CA SER A 31 -12.21 39.14 -34.19
C SER A 31 -12.49 37.73 -33.68
N ILE A 32 -12.33 37.53 -32.38
CA ILE A 32 -12.97 36.43 -31.64
C ILE A 32 -14.32 37.00 -31.17
N ASP A 33 -15.27 37.14 -32.10
CA ASP A 33 -16.63 37.60 -31.79
C ASP A 33 -17.61 36.42 -31.85
N GLY A 34 -18.26 36.18 -30.70
CA GLY A 34 -19.63 35.67 -30.64
C GLY A 34 -19.86 34.18 -30.93
N LYS A 35 -19.63 33.30 -29.94
CA LYS A 35 -20.53 32.13 -29.84
C LYS A 35 -21.92 32.67 -29.52
N SER A 36 -22.89 32.43 -30.39
CA SER A 36 -24.27 32.86 -30.17
C SER A 36 -24.83 32.22 -28.90
N GLU A 37 -25.70 32.92 -28.17
CA GLU A 37 -26.38 32.41 -26.97
C GLU A 37 -27.08 31.06 -27.23
N SER A 38 -27.59 30.87 -28.46
CA SER A 38 -28.12 29.59 -28.98
C SER A 38 -27.09 28.44 -28.95
N SER A 39 -25.83 28.71 -29.30
CA SER A 39 -24.78 27.69 -29.36
C SER A 39 -24.28 27.26 -27.98
N ILE A 40 -24.41 28.10 -26.96
CA ILE A 40 -24.05 27.77 -25.57
C ILE A 40 -25.12 26.84 -24.98
N LEU A 41 -26.41 27.17 -25.20
CA LEU A 41 -27.54 26.36 -24.74
C LEU A 41 -27.53 24.94 -25.35
N GLU A 42 -27.15 24.81 -26.63
CA GLU A 42 -27.00 23.51 -27.29
C GLU A 42 -25.87 22.65 -26.69
N LEU A 43 -24.73 23.27 -26.34
CA LEU A 43 -23.61 22.57 -25.69
C LEU A 43 -23.97 22.10 -24.28
N GLU A 44 -24.66 22.94 -23.50
CA GLU A 44 -25.14 22.60 -22.16
C GLU A 44 -26.16 21.45 -22.20
N ALA A 45 -27.09 21.48 -23.16
CA ALA A 45 -28.07 20.41 -23.37
C ALA A 45 -27.39 19.09 -23.76
N ALA A 46 -26.39 19.13 -24.65
CA ALA A 46 -25.62 17.95 -25.04
C ALA A 46 -24.81 17.38 -23.87
N GLU A 47 -24.18 18.23 -23.04
CA GLU A 47 -23.49 17.79 -21.82
C GLU A 47 -24.44 17.15 -20.80
N SER A 48 -25.65 17.71 -20.65
CA SER A 48 -26.67 17.14 -19.77
C SER A 48 -27.08 15.74 -20.23
N LEU A 49 -27.37 15.57 -21.53
CA LEU A 49 -27.72 14.27 -22.10
C LEU A 49 -26.58 13.26 -21.96
N LEU A 50 -25.34 13.67 -22.21
CA LEU A 50 -24.16 12.83 -22.01
C LEU A 50 -24.00 12.40 -20.55
N LYS A 51 -24.28 13.29 -19.60
CA LYS A 51 -24.22 13.00 -18.17
C LYS A 51 -25.29 11.99 -17.76
N GLU A 52 -26.51 12.11 -18.31
CA GLU A 52 -27.59 11.15 -18.12
C GLU A 52 -27.23 9.77 -18.68
N VAL A 53 -26.75 9.70 -19.93
CA VAL A 53 -26.32 8.45 -20.57
C VAL A 53 -25.19 7.79 -19.79
N ARG A 54 -24.19 8.56 -19.37
CA ARG A 54 -23.05 8.08 -18.57
C ARG A 54 -23.45 7.60 -17.18
N GLY A 55 -24.47 8.22 -16.58
CA GLY A 55 -24.94 7.96 -15.22
C GLY A 55 -25.94 6.81 -15.09
N ARG A 56 -26.46 6.27 -16.20
CA ARG A 56 -27.37 5.13 -16.19
C ARG A 56 -26.76 3.93 -15.46
N GLY A 57 -27.50 3.30 -14.54
CA GLY A 57 -27.04 2.13 -13.76
C GLY A 57 -26.02 2.47 -12.67
N LEU A 58 -25.93 3.74 -12.25
CA LEU A 58 -24.98 4.18 -11.23
C LEU A 58 -25.22 3.52 -9.88
N MET A 59 -24.21 2.83 -9.34
CA MET A 59 -24.25 2.08 -8.07
C MET A 59 -25.22 0.87 -8.05
N GLU A 60 -25.92 0.59 -9.15
CA GLU A 60 -26.90 -0.49 -9.26
C GLU A 60 -26.26 -1.86 -9.55
N HIS A 61 -25.04 -1.87 -10.09
CA HIS A 61 -24.34 -3.07 -10.52
C HIS A 61 -23.00 -3.26 -9.78
N GLY A 62 -22.44 -4.46 -9.85
CA GLY A 62 -21.12 -4.79 -9.31
C GLY A 62 -21.13 -6.08 -8.49
N CYS A 63 -20.20 -6.18 -7.54
CA CYS A 63 -20.06 -7.29 -6.61
C CYS A 63 -19.79 -6.74 -5.19
N PRO A 64 -19.67 -7.60 -4.16
CA PRO A 64 -19.31 -7.15 -2.81
C PRO A 64 -18.00 -6.36 -2.73
N HIS A 65 -17.06 -6.57 -3.66
CA HIS A 65 -15.76 -5.88 -3.68
C HIS A 65 -15.82 -4.48 -4.31
N TYR A 66 -16.51 -4.35 -5.46
CA TYR A 66 -16.56 -3.10 -6.24
C TYR A 66 -17.95 -2.87 -6.85
N ARG A 67 -18.41 -1.61 -6.80
CA ARG A 67 -19.62 -1.17 -7.51
C ARG A 67 -19.22 -0.76 -8.91
N ARG A 68 -19.76 -1.36 -9.96
CA ARG A 68 -19.36 -1.04 -11.34
C ARG A 68 -20.33 -1.64 -12.35
N ARG A 69 -20.28 -1.14 -13.57
CA ARG A 69 -21.17 -1.49 -14.69
C ARG A 69 -20.52 -2.36 -15.76
N CYS A 70 -19.45 -3.07 -15.42
CA CYS A 70 -18.81 -4.05 -16.30
C CYS A 70 -18.33 -5.29 -15.56
N CYS A 71 -18.15 -6.38 -16.32
CA CYS A 71 -17.39 -7.56 -15.94
C CYS A 71 -16.03 -7.56 -16.64
N ILE A 72 -15.08 -8.33 -16.12
CA ILE A 72 -13.79 -8.57 -16.76
C ILE A 72 -13.77 -9.94 -17.43
N ARG A 73 -13.07 -10.05 -18.56
CA ARG A 73 -12.66 -11.33 -19.12
C ARG A 73 -11.27 -11.67 -18.57
N ALA A 74 -11.17 -12.78 -17.86
CA ALA A 74 -9.93 -13.18 -17.21
C ALA A 74 -8.93 -13.71 -18.25
N PRO A 75 -7.74 -13.09 -18.45
CA PRO A 75 -6.77 -13.53 -19.45
C PRO A 75 -6.19 -14.93 -19.18
N CYS A 76 -6.21 -15.37 -17.91
CA CYS A 76 -5.67 -16.67 -17.50
C CYS A 76 -6.55 -17.87 -17.91
N CYS A 77 -7.88 -17.71 -17.96
CA CYS A 77 -8.82 -18.82 -18.21
C CYS A 77 -9.94 -18.47 -19.20
N ASN A 78 -9.97 -17.23 -19.70
CA ASN A 78 -10.99 -16.69 -20.61
C ASN A 78 -12.43 -16.70 -20.05
N GLU A 79 -12.59 -16.87 -18.74
CA GLU A 79 -13.88 -16.82 -18.07
C GLU A 79 -14.28 -15.39 -17.70
N ILE A 80 -15.58 -15.15 -17.55
CA ILE A 80 -16.12 -13.83 -17.20
C ILE A 80 -16.37 -13.78 -15.71
N PHE A 81 -15.80 -12.79 -15.05
CA PHE A 81 -16.03 -12.52 -13.65
C PHE A 81 -16.44 -11.08 -13.44
N GLY A 82 -17.10 -10.84 -12.30
CA GLY A 82 -17.23 -9.49 -11.78
C GLY A 82 -15.84 -8.86 -11.74
N CYS A 83 -15.03 -9.13 -10.71
CA CYS A 83 -13.68 -8.58 -10.55
C CYS A 83 -12.64 -9.67 -10.38
N HIS A 84 -11.39 -9.21 -10.27
CA HIS A 84 -10.26 -10.06 -9.94
C HIS A 84 -10.42 -10.77 -8.58
N HIS A 85 -11.03 -10.11 -7.57
CA HIS A 85 -11.30 -10.78 -6.29
C HIS A 85 -12.33 -11.90 -6.44
N CYS A 86 -13.44 -11.66 -7.15
CA CYS A 86 -14.43 -12.71 -7.45
C CYS A 86 -13.80 -13.88 -8.21
N HIS A 87 -12.91 -13.60 -9.17
CA HIS A 87 -12.16 -14.64 -9.88
C HIS A 87 -11.31 -15.47 -8.92
N ASN A 88 -10.41 -14.81 -8.17
CA ASN A 88 -9.47 -15.51 -7.30
C ASN A 88 -10.20 -16.31 -6.21
N GLU A 89 -11.29 -15.77 -5.65
CA GLU A 89 -12.13 -16.50 -4.69
C GLU A 89 -12.76 -17.75 -5.30
N ALA A 90 -13.26 -17.67 -6.53
CA ALA A 90 -13.84 -18.81 -7.22
C ALA A 90 -12.81 -19.88 -7.62
N LYS A 91 -11.58 -19.46 -7.96
CA LYS A 91 -10.50 -20.36 -8.41
C LYS A 91 -9.67 -20.94 -7.26
N GLN A 92 -9.54 -20.25 -6.13
CA GLN A 92 -8.81 -20.73 -4.96
C GLN A 92 -9.66 -21.57 -3.99
N ASN A 93 -10.94 -21.22 -3.77
CA ASN A 93 -11.75 -21.82 -2.70
C ASN A 93 -12.54 -23.09 -3.11
N ASN A 94 -12.34 -23.60 -4.32
CA ASN A 94 -13.02 -24.82 -4.76
C ASN A 94 -12.24 -26.07 -4.29
N ILE A 95 -12.61 -26.59 -3.12
CA ILE A 95 -12.04 -27.81 -2.49
C ILE A 95 -12.08 -29.04 -3.43
N ASN A 96 -12.99 -29.07 -4.40
CA ASN A 96 -13.19 -30.17 -5.36
C ASN A 96 -12.52 -29.96 -6.72
N VAL A 97 -11.71 -28.92 -6.88
CA VAL A 97 -11.04 -28.61 -8.15
C VAL A 97 -9.58 -29.08 -8.07
N ASP A 98 -9.17 -29.82 -9.10
CA ASP A 98 -7.78 -30.27 -9.31
C ASP A 98 -6.81 -29.11 -9.01
N GLN A 99 -5.83 -29.32 -8.13
CA GLN A 99 -4.88 -28.27 -7.67
C GLN A 99 -4.25 -27.50 -8.83
N LYS A 100 -4.18 -28.11 -10.02
CA LYS A 100 -3.72 -27.50 -11.28
C LYS A 100 -4.57 -26.34 -11.80
N LEU A 101 -5.80 -26.16 -11.33
CA LEU A 101 -6.70 -25.10 -11.76
C LEU A 101 -6.76 -23.92 -10.77
N SER A 102 -6.08 -24.01 -9.62
CA SER A 102 -5.92 -22.88 -8.69
C SER A 102 -4.96 -21.85 -9.27
N HIS A 103 -5.43 -20.63 -9.46
CA HIS A 103 -4.62 -19.53 -9.98
C HIS A 103 -5.26 -18.18 -9.68
N ASP A 104 -4.40 -17.16 -9.70
CA ASP A 104 -4.80 -15.77 -9.62
C ASP A 104 -4.83 -15.13 -10.99
N ILE A 105 -5.77 -14.20 -11.18
CA ILE A 105 -5.82 -13.42 -12.40
C ILE A 105 -4.69 -12.37 -12.42
N PRO A 106 -3.92 -12.30 -13.51
CA PRO A 106 -2.94 -11.23 -13.69
C PRO A 106 -3.67 -9.93 -14.04
N ARG A 107 -4.11 -9.18 -13.01
CA ARG A 107 -5.00 -8.00 -13.14
C ARG A 107 -4.55 -6.95 -14.16
N HIS A 108 -3.24 -6.75 -14.33
CA HIS A 108 -2.69 -5.77 -15.27
C HIS A 108 -2.76 -6.24 -16.74
N GLN A 109 -2.96 -7.54 -16.98
CA GLN A 109 -3.08 -8.14 -18.31
C GLN A 109 -4.54 -8.27 -18.78
N VAL A 110 -5.51 -7.71 -18.03
CA VAL A 110 -6.90 -7.67 -18.49
C VAL A 110 -7.02 -6.68 -19.64
N GLU A 111 -7.45 -7.18 -20.80
CA GLU A 111 -7.62 -6.39 -22.03
C GLU A 111 -9.09 -6.17 -22.38
N GLN A 112 -9.98 -7.13 -22.06
CA GLN A 112 -11.39 -7.09 -22.42
C GLN A 112 -12.32 -6.93 -21.21
N VAL A 113 -13.39 -6.15 -21.38
CA VAL A 113 -14.48 -5.96 -20.43
C VAL A 113 -15.83 -6.11 -21.12
N ILE A 114 -16.84 -6.53 -20.37
CA ILE A 114 -18.21 -6.72 -20.85
C ILE A 114 -19.12 -5.75 -20.11
N CYS A 115 -19.81 -4.87 -20.84
CA CYS A 115 -20.76 -3.92 -20.27
C CYS A 115 -21.98 -4.66 -19.69
N LEU A 116 -22.31 -4.40 -18.42
CA LEU A 116 -23.45 -5.03 -17.74
C LEU A 116 -24.82 -4.49 -18.18
N LEU A 117 -24.87 -3.35 -18.87
CA LEU A 117 -26.12 -2.72 -19.29
C LEU A 117 -26.55 -3.15 -20.70
N CYS A 118 -25.60 -3.38 -21.60
CA CYS A 118 -25.90 -3.69 -23.00
C CYS A 118 -25.22 -4.98 -23.51
N GLY A 119 -24.42 -5.65 -22.68
CA GLY A 119 -23.73 -6.89 -23.04
C GLY A 119 -22.57 -6.73 -24.02
N THR A 120 -22.20 -5.50 -24.40
CA THR A 120 -21.10 -5.26 -25.34
C THR A 120 -19.77 -5.64 -24.70
N GLU A 121 -19.04 -6.54 -25.36
CA GLU A 121 -17.64 -6.85 -25.09
C GLU A 121 -16.74 -5.88 -25.86
N GLN A 122 -15.71 -5.35 -25.19
CA GLN A 122 -14.84 -4.31 -25.72
C GLN A 122 -13.49 -4.26 -24.98
N GLU A 123 -12.52 -3.58 -25.59
CA GLU A 123 -11.27 -3.18 -24.94
C GLU A 123 -11.52 -2.38 -23.65
N VAL A 124 -10.59 -2.49 -22.71
CA VAL A 124 -10.60 -1.75 -21.45
C VAL A 124 -10.60 -0.25 -21.72
N HIS A 125 -11.76 0.35 -21.47
CA HIS A 125 -11.98 1.78 -21.47
C HIS A 125 -12.99 2.15 -20.39
N GLN A 126 -12.94 3.39 -19.90
CA GLN A 126 -13.88 3.84 -18.88
C GLN A 126 -15.33 3.81 -19.36
N ASN A 127 -15.60 4.11 -20.65
CA ASN A 127 -16.96 4.22 -21.17
C ASN A 127 -17.27 3.07 -22.13
N CYS A 128 -18.52 2.62 -22.11
CA CYS A 128 -18.99 1.61 -23.05
C CYS A 128 -19.05 2.20 -24.47
N ILE A 129 -18.46 1.53 -25.45
CA ILE A 129 -18.39 2.00 -26.85
C ILE A 129 -19.76 1.97 -27.55
N ASN A 130 -20.66 1.10 -27.09
CA ASN A 130 -21.97 0.92 -27.71
C ASN A 130 -23.03 1.80 -27.05
N CYS A 131 -23.15 1.74 -25.71
CA CYS A 131 -24.23 2.41 -25.00
C CYS A 131 -23.82 3.72 -24.31
N GLY A 132 -22.53 4.09 -24.36
CA GLY A 132 -22.01 5.35 -23.82
C GLY A 132 -21.95 5.44 -22.28
N VAL A 133 -22.38 4.41 -21.55
CA VAL A 133 -22.36 4.43 -20.08
C VAL A 133 -20.92 4.50 -19.57
N CYS A 134 -20.67 5.31 -18.54
CA CYS A 134 -19.40 5.25 -17.81
C CYS A 134 -19.40 3.96 -16.99
N MET A 135 -18.43 3.06 -17.10
CA MET A 135 -18.46 1.74 -16.45
C MET A 135 -17.96 1.74 -15.00
N GLY A 136 -17.30 2.82 -14.58
CA GLY A 136 -16.89 3.08 -13.20
C GLY A 136 -16.52 4.55 -13.02
N LYS A 137 -17.09 5.23 -12.02
CA LYS A 137 -16.76 6.65 -11.75
C LYS A 137 -15.27 6.86 -11.48
N TYR A 138 -14.69 6.00 -10.66
CA TYR A 138 -13.25 5.81 -10.58
C TYR A 138 -12.85 4.74 -11.60
N PHE A 139 -11.91 5.10 -12.48
CA PHE A 139 -11.29 4.19 -13.41
C PHE A 139 -9.77 4.34 -13.33
N CYS A 140 -9.06 3.22 -13.20
CA CYS A 140 -7.62 3.19 -13.32
C CYS A 140 -7.23 2.26 -14.46
N GLU A 141 -6.66 2.85 -15.52
CA GLU A 141 -6.22 2.12 -16.71
C GLU A 141 -5.05 1.17 -16.42
N VAL A 142 -4.13 1.54 -15.53
CA VAL A 142 -2.99 0.70 -15.14
C VAL A 142 -3.46 -0.55 -14.42
N CYS A 143 -4.35 -0.40 -13.44
CA CYS A 143 -4.85 -1.51 -12.62
C CYS A 143 -6.09 -2.21 -13.20
N LYS A 144 -6.64 -1.68 -14.31
CA LYS A 144 -7.92 -2.13 -14.91
C LYS A 144 -9.07 -2.14 -13.88
N LEU A 145 -9.05 -1.18 -12.95
CA LEU A 145 -9.99 -1.09 -11.84
C LEU A 145 -11.13 -0.13 -12.17
N TYR A 146 -12.36 -0.59 -11.93
CA TYR A 146 -13.60 0.19 -12.08
C TYR A 146 -14.33 0.18 -10.74
N ASP A 147 -14.65 1.35 -10.20
CA ASP A 147 -15.47 1.48 -9.00
C ASP A 147 -16.32 2.76 -9.05
N ASP A 148 -17.61 2.66 -8.82
CA ASP A 148 -18.53 3.77 -8.71
C ASP A 148 -18.50 4.40 -7.33
N ASP A 149 -18.12 3.62 -6.33
CA ASP A 149 -18.06 4.06 -4.95
C ASP A 149 -16.80 4.90 -4.71
N THR A 150 -16.84 6.13 -5.20
CA THR A 150 -15.77 7.13 -5.01
C THR A 150 -15.61 7.61 -3.56
N SER A 151 -16.52 7.22 -2.65
CA SER A 151 -16.39 7.58 -1.22
C SER A 151 -15.13 6.99 -0.58
N LYS A 152 -14.62 5.87 -1.14
CA LYS A 152 -13.36 5.24 -0.73
C LYS A 152 -12.13 6.08 -1.07
N LYS A 153 -12.26 7.13 -1.90
CA LYS A 153 -11.17 8.01 -2.35
C LYS A 153 -9.99 7.21 -2.91
N GLN A 154 -10.29 6.34 -3.87
CA GLN A 154 -9.30 5.51 -4.55
C GLN A 154 -8.27 6.38 -5.26
N TYR A 155 -7.01 5.93 -5.30
CA TYR A 155 -5.97 6.55 -6.10
C TYR A 155 -4.93 5.51 -6.52
N HIS A 156 -4.33 5.67 -7.70
CA HIS A 156 -3.22 4.84 -8.13
C HIS A 156 -1.91 5.33 -7.49
N CYS A 157 -1.15 4.44 -6.86
CA CYS A 157 0.21 4.76 -6.41
C CYS A 157 1.22 4.17 -7.39
N ASP A 158 1.92 5.03 -8.13
CA ASP A 158 2.90 4.60 -9.13
C ASP A 158 4.04 3.80 -8.51
N GLY A 159 4.51 4.19 -7.32
CA GLY A 159 5.56 3.48 -6.59
C GLY A 159 5.15 2.07 -6.13
N CYS A 160 3.85 1.80 -5.90
CA CYS A 160 3.38 0.45 -5.60
C CYS A 160 2.82 -0.29 -6.84
N GLY A 161 2.54 0.40 -7.94
CA GLY A 161 1.89 -0.18 -9.12
C GLY A 161 0.45 -0.65 -8.90
N ILE A 162 -0.21 -0.20 -7.82
CA ILE A 162 -1.57 -0.61 -7.43
C ILE A 162 -2.42 0.57 -6.96
N CYS A 163 -3.74 0.42 -7.08
CA CYS A 163 -4.68 1.35 -6.46
C CYS A 163 -4.73 1.15 -4.94
N ARG A 164 -4.74 2.27 -4.21
CA ARG A 164 -4.97 2.37 -2.77
C ARG A 164 -6.26 3.15 -2.52
N ILE A 165 -6.70 3.18 -1.26
CA ILE A 165 -7.90 3.91 -0.81
C ILE A 165 -7.52 4.95 0.26
N GLY A 166 -8.43 5.87 0.57
CA GLY A 166 -8.28 6.86 1.64
C GLY A 166 -7.84 8.26 1.19
N GLY A 167 -7.61 8.47 -0.11
CA GLY A 167 -7.26 9.76 -0.71
C GLY A 167 -5.75 9.99 -0.83
N ARG A 168 -5.27 10.31 -2.03
CA ARG A 168 -3.84 10.51 -2.33
C ARG A 168 -3.20 11.54 -1.38
N GLU A 169 -3.94 12.57 -1.00
CA GLU A 169 -3.49 13.67 -0.16
C GLU A 169 -3.07 13.25 1.25
N LYS A 170 -3.56 12.09 1.72
CA LYS A 170 -3.30 11.59 3.08
C LYS A 170 -2.12 10.63 3.15
N PHE A 171 -1.54 10.26 2.01
CA PHE A 171 -0.51 9.24 1.94
C PHE A 171 0.68 9.71 1.11
N PHE A 172 1.85 9.18 1.42
CA PHE A 172 3.03 9.29 0.57
C PHE A 172 3.61 7.90 0.36
N HIS A 173 4.31 7.72 -0.76
CA HIS A 173 5.07 6.50 -1.03
C HIS A 173 6.51 6.69 -0.56
N CYS A 174 7.00 5.79 0.28
CA CYS A 174 8.41 5.73 0.65
C CYS A 174 9.12 4.72 -0.26
N TYR A 175 9.90 5.21 -1.22
CA TYR A 175 10.59 4.35 -2.20
C TYR A 175 11.63 3.42 -1.56
N LYS A 176 12.24 3.84 -0.44
CA LYS A 176 13.17 2.98 0.30
C LYS A 176 12.45 1.81 0.97
N CYS A 177 11.30 2.06 1.59
CA CYS A 177 10.48 0.99 2.17
C CYS A 177 9.74 0.16 1.11
N GLY A 178 9.43 0.77 -0.04
CA GLY A 178 8.59 0.20 -1.08
C GLY A 178 7.10 0.19 -0.74
N CYS A 179 6.61 1.14 0.08
CA CYS A 179 5.21 1.13 0.52
C CYS A 179 4.63 2.53 0.80
N CYS A 180 3.29 2.60 0.82
CA CYS A 180 2.56 3.81 1.17
C CYS A 180 2.33 3.92 2.67
N TYR A 181 2.62 5.10 3.23
CA TYR A 181 2.33 5.45 4.62
C TYR A 181 1.46 6.70 4.68
N SER A 182 0.81 6.90 5.84
CA SER A 182 0.13 8.17 6.14
C SER A 182 1.12 9.33 6.10
N ILE A 183 0.72 10.49 5.59
CA ILE A 183 1.55 11.71 5.54
C ILE A 183 2.05 12.14 6.92
N LEU A 184 1.35 11.75 8.00
CA LEU A 184 1.77 11.98 9.39
C LEU A 184 3.10 11.29 9.74
N LEU A 185 3.49 10.28 8.97
CA LEU A 185 4.69 9.46 9.19
C LEU A 185 5.87 9.84 8.27
N LYS A 186 5.72 10.88 7.43
CA LYS A 186 6.69 11.20 6.37
C LYS A 186 8.13 11.27 6.84
N ASP A 187 8.35 11.90 7.98
CA ASP A 187 9.69 12.15 8.52
C ASP A 187 9.97 11.41 9.84
N SER A 188 9.06 10.55 10.28
CA SER A 188 9.12 9.90 11.61
C SER A 188 9.03 8.37 11.56
N HIS A 189 8.68 7.77 10.41
CA HIS A 189 8.63 6.32 10.33
C HIS A 189 10.03 5.68 10.40
N PRO A 190 10.17 4.54 11.11
CA PRO A 190 11.38 3.72 11.04
C PRO A 190 11.51 3.14 9.63
N CYS A 191 12.28 3.83 8.78
CA CYS A 191 12.46 3.51 7.38
C CYS A 191 13.38 2.31 7.19
N VAL A 192 12.79 1.13 7.01
CA VAL A 192 13.47 -0.14 6.75
C VAL A 192 13.32 -0.50 5.27
N GLU A 193 14.41 -0.89 4.62
CA GLU A 193 14.38 -1.27 3.21
C GLU A 193 13.53 -2.52 2.98
N GLY A 194 12.69 -2.50 1.95
CA GLY A 194 11.82 -3.62 1.63
C GLY A 194 10.86 -3.99 2.76
N ALA A 195 10.42 -3.00 3.56
CA ALA A 195 9.63 -3.21 4.76
C ALA A 195 8.41 -4.11 4.53
N MET A 196 7.76 -4.09 3.36
CA MET A 196 6.60 -4.97 3.07
C MET A 196 6.90 -6.12 2.09
N HIS A 197 8.13 -6.24 1.60
CA HIS A 197 8.52 -7.21 0.57
C HIS A 197 9.10 -8.48 1.21
N HIS A 198 8.38 -9.05 2.18
CA HIS A 198 8.71 -10.30 2.83
C HIS A 198 7.45 -10.99 3.37
N ASP A 199 7.58 -12.24 3.77
CA ASP A 199 6.48 -13.00 4.37
C ASP A 199 6.29 -12.61 5.84
N CYS A 200 5.04 -12.59 6.28
CA CYS A 200 4.73 -12.41 7.70
C CYS A 200 5.41 -13.54 8.50
N PRO A 201 6.25 -13.25 9.51
CA PRO A 201 6.96 -14.26 10.29
C PRO A 201 6.06 -15.14 11.17
N ILE A 202 4.76 -14.82 11.25
CA ILE A 202 3.78 -15.54 12.06
C ILE A 202 2.96 -16.51 11.20
N CYS A 203 2.38 -16.03 10.08
CA CYS A 203 1.51 -16.85 9.21
C CYS A 203 2.16 -17.28 7.89
N PHE A 204 3.37 -16.80 7.58
CA PHE A 204 4.13 -17.09 6.35
C PHE A 204 3.43 -16.66 5.05
N GLU A 205 2.43 -15.78 5.13
CA GLU A 205 1.82 -15.15 3.97
C GLU A 205 2.60 -13.90 3.54
N PHE A 206 2.75 -13.72 2.23
CA PHE A 206 3.43 -12.56 1.66
C PHE A 206 2.68 -11.26 1.94
N LEU A 207 3.33 -10.30 2.60
CA LEU A 207 2.68 -9.11 3.14
C LEU A 207 2.17 -8.14 2.08
N PHE A 208 2.87 -8.01 0.94
CA PHE A 208 2.51 -7.02 -0.08
C PHE A 208 1.24 -7.39 -0.85
N GLU A 209 1.00 -8.68 -1.06
CA GLU A 209 -0.14 -9.20 -1.82
C GLU A 209 -1.31 -9.62 -0.93
N SER A 210 -1.08 -9.76 0.38
CA SER A 210 -2.12 -10.13 1.33
C SER A 210 -3.23 -9.08 1.38
N ARG A 211 -4.45 -9.57 1.59
CA ARG A 211 -5.65 -8.75 1.83
C ARG A 211 -5.78 -8.35 3.30
N ASN A 212 -4.98 -8.95 4.17
CA ASN A 212 -4.99 -8.68 5.59
C ASN A 212 -4.31 -7.33 5.86
N ASP A 213 -4.85 -6.56 6.79
CA ASP A 213 -4.22 -5.30 7.20
C ASP A 213 -2.81 -5.58 7.74
N VAL A 214 -1.86 -4.74 7.31
CA VAL A 214 -0.47 -4.79 7.77
C VAL A 214 -0.20 -3.67 8.78
N THR A 215 0.68 -3.93 9.73
CA THR A 215 1.09 -2.98 10.76
C THR A 215 2.60 -2.90 10.84
N VAL A 216 3.12 -1.69 11.08
CA VAL A 216 4.55 -1.45 11.27
C VAL A 216 4.85 -1.41 12.76
N LEU A 217 5.69 -2.34 13.20
CA LEU A 217 6.12 -2.43 14.58
C LEU A 217 7.04 -1.25 14.93
N PRO A 218 7.23 -0.91 16.23
CA PRO A 218 8.14 0.17 16.64
C PRO A 218 9.59 -0.01 16.15
N CYS A 219 10.01 -1.25 15.89
CA CYS A 219 11.32 -1.57 15.33
C CYS A 219 11.43 -1.39 13.80
N GLY A 220 10.33 -1.07 13.11
CA GLY A 220 10.25 -0.90 11.66
C GLY A 220 9.89 -2.15 10.86
N HIS A 221 9.98 -3.34 11.46
CA HIS A 221 9.48 -4.56 10.83
C HIS A 221 7.96 -4.54 10.69
N THR A 222 7.42 -5.19 9.67
CA THR A 222 5.98 -5.22 9.43
C THR A 222 5.43 -6.63 9.54
N ILE A 223 4.24 -6.77 10.09
CA ILE A 223 3.49 -8.04 10.18
C ILE A 223 2.01 -7.78 9.92
N HIS A 224 1.19 -8.82 9.77
CA HIS A 224 -0.27 -8.62 9.74
C HIS A 224 -0.79 -8.12 11.10
N GLN A 225 -1.78 -7.24 11.07
CA GLN A 225 -2.45 -6.70 12.26
C GLN A 225 -3.04 -7.83 13.11
N LYS A 226 -3.71 -8.80 12.48
CA LYS A 226 -4.23 -10.00 13.15
C LYS A 226 -3.12 -10.83 13.82
N CYS A 227 -1.97 -10.99 13.16
CA CYS A 227 -0.84 -11.70 13.75
C CYS A 227 -0.24 -10.95 14.94
N LEU A 228 -0.24 -9.61 14.94
CA LEU A 228 0.14 -8.82 16.11
C LEU A 228 -0.85 -9.01 17.27
N GLU A 229 -2.14 -9.14 16.98
CA GLU A 229 -3.17 -9.43 17.98
C GLU A 229 -2.99 -10.83 18.58
N GLU A 230 -2.79 -11.85 17.75
CA GLU A 230 -2.48 -13.22 18.20
C GLU A 230 -1.22 -13.26 19.08
N MET A 231 -0.15 -12.54 18.70
CA MET A 231 1.03 -12.38 19.54
C MET A 231 0.69 -11.82 20.93
N ARG A 232 -0.20 -10.82 21.00
CA ARG A 232 -0.61 -10.21 22.29
C ARG A 232 -1.45 -11.17 23.13
N GLU A 233 -2.34 -11.94 22.52
CA GLU A 233 -3.14 -12.96 23.20
C GLU A 233 -2.27 -14.06 23.82
N HIS A 234 -1.15 -14.38 23.17
CA HIS A 234 -0.16 -15.34 23.66
C HIS A 234 0.96 -14.72 24.51
N TYR A 235 0.81 -13.46 24.95
CA TYR A 235 1.80 -12.73 25.76
C TYR A 235 3.20 -12.62 25.12
N GLN A 236 3.28 -12.66 23.79
CA GLN A 236 4.51 -12.52 23.01
C GLN A 236 4.73 -11.06 22.60
N TYR A 237 5.41 -10.29 23.45
CA TYR A 237 5.64 -8.86 23.22
C TYR A 237 6.97 -8.53 22.53
N SER A 238 7.66 -9.52 21.99
CA SER A 238 8.94 -9.34 21.29
C SER A 238 8.79 -9.59 19.80
N CYS A 239 9.36 -8.71 18.98
CA CYS A 239 9.37 -8.84 17.53
C CYS A 239 10.06 -10.15 17.15
N PRO A 240 9.44 -11.02 16.33
CA PRO A 240 10.03 -12.31 15.96
C PRO A 240 11.30 -12.18 15.12
N LEU A 241 11.51 -11.02 14.47
CA LEU A 241 12.65 -10.77 13.58
C LEU A 241 13.88 -10.20 14.31
N CYS A 242 13.67 -9.42 15.37
CA CYS A 242 14.78 -8.69 16.03
C CYS A 242 14.71 -8.65 17.56
N SER A 243 13.71 -9.30 18.16
CA SER A 243 13.48 -9.39 19.61
C SER A 243 13.19 -8.05 20.32
N LYS A 244 13.08 -6.93 19.62
CA LYS A 244 12.65 -5.64 20.19
C LYS A 244 11.20 -5.70 20.67
N SER A 245 10.87 -4.98 21.72
CA SER A 245 9.49 -4.86 22.20
C SER A 245 8.57 -4.27 21.12
N VAL A 246 7.39 -4.88 20.95
CA VAL A 246 6.41 -4.49 19.92
C VAL A 246 5.39 -3.44 20.40
N CYS A 247 5.41 -3.14 21.70
CA CYS A 247 4.56 -2.13 22.34
C CYS A 247 5.28 -1.52 23.54
N ASP A 248 4.66 -0.52 24.16
CA ASP A 248 5.16 0.05 25.42
C ASP A 248 5.06 -0.98 26.55
N MET A 249 6.21 -1.33 27.12
CA MET A 249 6.37 -2.30 28.19
C MET A 249 6.66 -1.63 29.55
N SER A 250 6.60 -0.30 29.66
CA SER A 250 7.00 0.45 30.86
C SER A 250 6.30 -0.04 32.12
N LYS A 251 4.99 -0.27 32.08
CA LYS A 251 4.20 -0.82 33.22
C LYS A 251 4.61 -2.25 33.60
N VAL A 252 5.12 -3.03 32.65
CA VAL A 252 5.65 -4.37 32.94
C VAL A 252 7.01 -4.24 33.61
N TRP A 253 7.87 -3.34 33.12
CA TRP A 253 9.17 -3.04 33.73
C TRP A 253 9.06 -2.51 35.16
N GLU A 254 8.05 -1.69 35.46
CA GLU A 254 7.76 -1.25 36.83
C GLU A 254 7.46 -2.43 37.78
N LYS A 255 6.79 -3.49 37.30
CA LYS A 255 6.55 -4.70 38.11
C LYS A 255 7.85 -5.46 38.37
N PHE A 256 8.74 -5.52 37.38
CA PHE A 256 10.08 -6.10 37.57
C PHE A 256 10.89 -5.31 38.61
N ASP A 257 10.80 -3.97 38.62
CA ASP A 257 11.46 -3.14 39.63
C ASP A 257 11.00 -3.51 41.05
N VAL A 258 9.68 -3.61 41.26
CA VAL A 258 9.09 -3.98 42.56
C VAL A 258 9.52 -5.38 42.99
N GLU A 259 9.48 -6.36 42.08
CA GLU A 259 9.86 -7.74 42.39
C GLU A 259 11.34 -7.86 42.76
N ILE A 260 12.22 -7.18 42.03
CA ILE A 260 13.67 -7.17 42.28
C ILE A 260 13.99 -6.53 43.65
N GLU A 261 13.30 -5.46 44.02
CA GLU A 261 13.46 -4.84 45.34
C GLU A 261 12.98 -5.77 46.46
N ALA A 262 11.87 -6.49 46.24
CA ALA A 262 11.31 -7.43 47.20
C ALA A 262 12.11 -8.74 47.36
N THR A 263 12.98 -9.09 46.39
CA THR A 263 13.70 -10.38 46.34
C THR A 263 15.22 -10.23 46.27
N PRO A 264 15.87 -9.66 47.31
CA PRO A 264 17.31 -9.44 47.30
C PRO A 264 18.11 -10.73 47.08
N MET A 265 19.15 -10.65 46.23
CA MET A 265 19.98 -11.81 45.90
C MET A 265 20.69 -12.38 47.14
N PRO A 266 20.85 -13.72 47.24
CA PRO A 266 21.64 -14.36 48.29
C PRO A 266 23.10 -13.90 48.28
N GLU A 267 23.75 -13.90 49.45
CA GLU A 267 25.11 -13.39 49.68
C GLU A 267 26.16 -13.82 48.63
N PRO A 268 26.22 -15.09 48.18
CA PRO A 268 27.19 -15.52 47.17
C PRO A 268 27.04 -14.82 45.80
N TYR A 269 25.87 -14.23 45.52
CA TYR A 269 25.53 -13.63 44.23
C TYR A 269 25.30 -12.12 44.29
N GLN A 270 25.31 -11.49 45.48
CA GLN A 270 24.99 -10.06 45.65
C GLN A 270 25.87 -9.12 44.82
N ASN A 271 27.14 -9.47 44.65
CA ASN A 271 28.12 -8.68 43.91
C ASN A 271 28.46 -9.28 42.54
N ARG A 272 27.70 -10.29 42.08
CA ARG A 272 27.91 -10.88 40.76
C ARG A 272 27.52 -9.87 39.69
N MET A 273 28.45 -9.57 38.79
CA MET A 273 28.23 -8.72 37.63
C MET A 273 28.06 -9.57 36.37
N VAL A 274 27.22 -9.13 35.44
CA VAL A 274 27.00 -9.81 34.14
C VAL A 274 26.95 -8.81 33.01
N GLN A 275 27.40 -9.24 31.84
CA GLN A 275 27.35 -8.43 30.61
C GLN A 275 26.05 -8.70 29.86
N ILE A 276 25.26 -7.65 29.63
CA ILE A 276 23.99 -7.71 28.94
C ILE A 276 24.03 -6.97 27.62
N LEU A 277 23.19 -7.39 26.67
CA LEU A 277 22.76 -6.62 25.50
C LEU A 277 21.27 -6.32 25.66
N CYS A 278 20.90 -5.05 25.59
CA CYS A 278 19.49 -4.66 25.57
C CYS A 278 18.94 -4.77 24.15
N ASN A 279 17.88 -5.55 23.97
CA ASN A 279 17.25 -5.74 22.65
C ASN A 279 16.61 -4.43 22.15
N ASP A 280 15.99 -3.65 23.04
CA ASP A 280 15.27 -2.43 22.65
C ASP A 280 16.19 -1.30 22.18
N CYS A 281 17.23 -0.99 22.95
CA CYS A 281 18.15 0.11 22.63
C CYS A 281 19.49 -0.33 22.00
N GLY A 282 19.77 -1.63 21.91
CA GLY A 282 20.99 -2.17 21.32
C GLY A 282 22.28 -1.95 22.13
N LYS A 283 22.24 -1.25 23.27
CA LYS A 283 23.44 -0.98 24.07
C LYS A 283 23.86 -2.22 24.88
N LYS A 284 25.18 -2.41 24.95
CA LYS A 284 25.82 -3.35 25.87
C LYS A 284 26.08 -2.64 27.20
N SER A 285 25.92 -3.35 28.31
CA SER A 285 26.17 -2.81 29.66
C SER A 285 26.59 -3.92 30.59
N GLU A 286 27.33 -3.58 31.63
CA GLU A 286 27.63 -4.47 32.74
C GLU A 286 26.75 -4.06 33.94
N VAL A 287 26.02 -5.02 34.50
CA VAL A 287 25.02 -4.75 35.55
C VAL A 287 25.09 -5.83 36.63
N LYS A 288 24.56 -5.52 37.83
CA LYS A 288 24.39 -6.52 38.88
C LYS A 288 23.43 -7.62 38.40
N TYR A 289 23.83 -8.87 38.61
CA TYR A 289 23.01 -10.02 38.30
C TYR A 289 21.84 -10.09 39.27
N HIS A 290 20.64 -10.28 38.73
CA HIS A 290 19.45 -10.66 39.47
C HIS A 290 18.82 -11.88 38.81
N VAL A 291 18.23 -12.77 39.61
CA VAL A 291 17.57 -13.99 39.11
C VAL A 291 16.32 -13.69 38.28
N VAL A 292 15.60 -12.63 38.66
CA VAL A 292 14.36 -12.20 38.00
C VAL A 292 14.62 -11.62 36.60
N ALA A 293 15.41 -10.53 36.51
CA ALA A 293 15.73 -9.89 35.24
C ALA A 293 16.88 -8.88 35.40
N GLN A 294 17.52 -8.50 34.29
CA GLN A 294 18.62 -7.54 34.28
C GLN A 294 18.19 -6.22 33.60
N LYS A 295 18.21 -5.13 34.36
CA LYS A 295 17.74 -3.81 33.89
C LYS A 295 18.77 -3.15 32.98
N CYS A 296 18.34 -2.67 31.82
CA CYS A 296 19.17 -1.82 30.98
C CYS A 296 19.34 -0.42 31.63
N PRO A 297 20.57 0.05 31.91
CA PRO A 297 20.76 1.36 32.54
C PRO A 297 20.37 2.52 31.62
N ASN A 298 20.42 2.31 30.29
CA ASN A 298 20.16 3.34 29.29
C ASN A 298 18.68 3.63 29.03
N CYS A 299 17.87 2.59 28.79
CA CYS A 299 16.45 2.76 28.45
C CYS A 299 15.50 2.15 29.49
N LYS A 300 16.03 1.63 30.60
CA LYS A 300 15.27 1.03 31.72
C LYS A 300 14.47 -0.23 31.39
N SER A 301 14.52 -0.69 30.13
CA SER A 301 13.94 -1.96 29.71
C SER A 301 14.62 -3.16 30.36
N TYR A 302 13.82 -4.20 30.64
CA TYR A 302 14.31 -5.53 31.02
C TYR A 302 14.32 -6.52 29.85
N ASN A 303 13.99 -6.09 28.63
CA ASN A 303 14.18 -6.89 27.40
C ASN A 303 15.68 -6.96 27.06
N THR A 304 16.41 -7.75 27.83
CA THR A 304 17.86 -7.89 27.75
C THR A 304 18.25 -9.35 27.70
N ARG A 305 19.40 -9.64 27.09
CA ARG A 305 20.01 -10.98 27.08
C ARG A 305 21.41 -10.91 27.64
N GLN A 306 21.78 -11.90 28.44
CA GLN A 306 23.15 -12.05 28.89
C GLN A 306 24.04 -12.49 27.72
N THR A 307 25.18 -11.82 27.55
CA THR A 307 26.13 -12.08 26.44
C THR A 307 27.41 -12.75 26.92
N ARG A 308 27.80 -12.54 28.18
CA ARG A 308 28.88 -13.22 28.91
C ARG A 308 28.57 -13.24 30.41
N GLY A 309 29.04 -14.26 31.12
CA GLY A 309 28.73 -14.50 32.53
C GLY A 309 29.76 -15.33 33.26
#